data_AF-A0A526V5R5-F1
#
_entry.id   AF-A0A526V5R5-F1
#
_cell.length_a   1.000
_cell.length_b   1.000
_cell.length_c   1.000
_cell.angle_alpha   90.00
_cell.angle_beta   90.00
_cell.angle_gamma   90.00
#
_symmetry.space_group_name_H-M   'P 1'
#
loop_
_entity.id
_entity.type
_entity.pdbx_description
1 polymer ?
#
loop_
_entity_poly.entity_id
_entity_poly.type
_entity_poly.pdbx_seq_one_letter_code
_entity_poly.pdbx_strand_id
1 'polypeptide(L)' 'MDTDIGSRSWHAHAKINLALHVTGRRHDGYHLIESLAVFTRFGDRVEIALANSDEFAVSGRYAPAVPVDASNLVL' A
#
# COMPACT_ATOMS: atom_id res chain seq x y z
N MET A 1 27.47 -19.48 4.90
CA MET A 1 27.07 -19.04 3.55
C MET A 1 26.46 -17.67 3.74
N ASP A 2 27.27 -16.63 3.58
CA ASP A 2 26.84 -15.24 3.75
C ASP A 2 26.01 -14.84 2.53
N THR A 3 24.70 -14.88 2.68
CA THR A 3 23.79 -14.19 1.78
C THR A 3 23.57 -12.79 2.34
N ASP A 4 24.49 -11.88 2.04
CA ASP A 4 24.19 -10.44 2.09
C ASP A 4 23.19 -10.15 0.96
N ILE A 5 21.92 -10.44 1.22
CA ILE A 5 20.81 -10.15 0.31
C ILE A 5 20.16 -8.91 0.88
N GLY A 6 20.77 -7.77 0.55
CA GLY A 6 20.35 -6.47 1.02
C GLY A 6 18.85 -6.24 0.83
N SER A 7 18.24 -5.59 1.82
CA SER A 7 16.87 -5.10 1.72
C SER A 7 16.70 -4.25 0.46
N ARG A 8 15.63 -4.51 -0.29
CA ARG A 8 15.20 -3.67 -1.41
C ARG A 8 14.12 -2.72 -0.92
N SER A 9 14.26 -1.45 -1.28
CA SER A 9 13.34 -0.39 -0.89
C SER A 9 12.62 0.17 -2.11
N TRP A 10 11.30 0.33 -2.02
CA TRP A 10 10.46 0.97 -3.02
C TRP A 10 9.67 2.13 -2.43
N HIS A 11 9.39 3.13 -3.27
CA HIS A 11 8.49 4.22 -2.93
C HIS A 11 7.10 3.95 -3.49
N ALA A 12 6.12 3.73 -2.60
CA ALA A 12 4.72 3.56 -2.92
C ALA A 12 4.01 4.91 -2.84
N HIS A 13 3.95 5.60 -3.98
CA HIS A 13 3.37 6.95 -4.06
C HIS A 13 1.88 6.96 -3.71
N ALA A 14 1.50 7.84 -2.79
CA ALA A 14 0.09 8.11 -2.50
C ALA A 14 -0.57 8.78 -3.70
N LYS A 15 -1.85 8.47 -3.92
CA LYS A 15 -2.64 9.06 -5.01
C LYS A 15 -3.69 10.03 -4.49
N ILE A 16 -4.03 11.02 -5.31
CA ILE A 16 -5.18 11.90 -5.12
C ILE A 16 -6.08 11.75 -6.34
N ASN A 17 -7.38 11.60 -6.10
CA ASN A 17 -8.38 11.76 -7.16
C ASN A 17 -8.73 13.25 -7.26
N LEU A 18 -8.30 13.92 -8.32
CA LEU A 18 -8.64 15.32 -8.58
C LEU A 18 -10.10 15.48 -9.05
N ALA A 19 -10.62 14.45 -9.71
CA ALA A 19 -12.04 14.29 -9.99
C ALA A 19 -12.43 12.84 -9.73
N LEU A 20 -13.63 12.64 -9.17
CA LEU A 20 -14.24 11.35 -8.95
C LEU A 20 -15.73 11.46 -9.27
N HIS A 21 -16.17 10.76 -10.30
CA HIS A 21 -17.55 10.71 -10.72
C HIS A 21 -18.07 9.27 -10.61
N VAL A 22 -19.06 9.08 -9.74
CA VAL A 22 -19.74 7.80 -9.60
C VAL A 22 -20.89 7.76 -10.60
N THR A 23 -20.81 6.87 -11.59
CA THR A 23 -21.73 6.82 -12.74
C THR A 23 -22.80 5.74 -12.61
N GLY A 24 -22.70 4.85 -11.61
CA GLY A 24 -23.69 3.82 -11.37
C GLY A 24 -23.27 2.80 -10.32
N ARG A 25 -24.12 1.80 -10.09
CA ARG A 25 -23.85 0.69 -9.17
C ARG A 25 -23.93 -0.65 -9.90
N ARG A 26 -22.94 -1.49 -9.69
CA ARG A 26 -22.82 -2.86 -10.21
C ARG A 26 -23.61 -3.84 -9.36
N HIS A 27 -23.91 -5.00 -9.93
CA HIS A 27 -24.64 -6.07 -9.23
C HIS A 27 -23.83 -6.74 -8.10
N ASP A 28 -22.50 -6.64 -8.15
CA ASP A 28 -21.57 -7.14 -7.13
C ASP A 28 -21.39 -6.19 -5.93
N GLY A 29 -22.16 -5.10 -5.88
CA GLY A 29 -22.15 -4.14 -4.78
C GLY A 29 -21.18 -2.98 -4.96
N TYR A 30 -20.30 -2.99 -5.97
CA TYR A 30 -19.38 -1.88 -6.26
C TYR A 30 -20.01 -0.78 -7.14
N HIS A 31 -19.30 0.34 -7.30
CA HIS A 31 -19.73 1.46 -8.14
C HIS A 31 -18.97 1.49 -9.48
N LEU A 32 -19.63 1.97 -10.53
CA LEU A 32 -18.97 2.42 -11.74
C LEU A 32 -18.37 3.81 -11.46
N ILE A 33 -17.11 3.99 -11.80
CA ILE A 33 -16.34 5.18 -11.45
C ILE A 33 -15.58 5.68 -12.67
N GLU A 34 -15.71 6.96 -12.97
CA GLU A 34 -14.79 7.74 -13.78
C GLU A 34 -13.93 8.59 -12.85
N SER A 35 -12.61 8.59 -13.04
CA SER A 35 -11.69 9.26 -12.11
C SER A 35 -10.52 9.88 -12.85
N LEU A 36 -10.14 11.10 -12.46
CA LEU A 36 -8.85 11.69 -12.79
C LEU A 36 -7.95 11.58 -11.56
N ALA A 37 -6.98 10.69 -11.61
CA ALA A 37 -6.06 10.44 -10.50
C ALA A 37 -4.64 10.88 -10.85
N VAL A 38 -3.92 11.39 -9.84
CA VAL A 38 -2.50 11.72 -9.92
C VAL A 38 -1.76 11.13 -8.73
N PHE A 39 -0.50 10.78 -8.94
CA PHE A 39 0.40 10.41 -7.86
C PHE A 39 1.06 11.66 -7.26
N THR A 40 1.19 11.66 -5.94
CA THR A 40 1.91 12.71 -5.23
C THR A 40 3.39 12.34 -5.12
N ARG A 41 4.24 13.33 -4.77
CA ARG A 41 5.61 13.04 -4.36
C ARG A 41 5.72 12.31 -3.01
N PHE A 42 4.63 12.28 -2.23
CA PHE A 42 4.56 11.62 -0.94
C PHE A 42 4.09 10.18 -1.12
N GLY A 43 4.41 9.33 -0.15
CA GLY A 43 4.08 7.92 -0.19
C GLY A 43 4.78 7.18 0.93
N ASP A 44 4.53 5.89 0.99
CA ASP A 44 5.18 4.99 1.93
C ASP A 44 6.47 4.44 1.34
N ARG A 45 7.39 4.06 2.22
CA ARG A 45 8.58 3.31 1.85
C ARG A 45 8.35 1.85 2.23
N VAL A 46 8.40 0.97 1.23
CA VAL A 46 8.25 -0.47 1.42
C VAL A 46 9.62 -1.11 1.30
N GLU A 47 10.08 -1.71 2.39
CA GLU A 47 11.35 -2.42 2.46
C GLU A 47 11.08 -3.92 2.54
N ILE A 48 11.74 -4.69 1.67
CA ILE A 48 11.59 -6.15 1.60
C ILE A 48 12.97 -6.78 1.57
N ALA A 49 13.20 -7.74 2.44
CA ALA A 49 14.41 -8.54 2.50
C ALA A 49 14.03 -10.03 2.53
N LEU A 50 14.97 -10.90 2.15
CA LEU A 50 14.79 -12.33 2.40
C LEU A 50 14.83 -12.59 3.90
N ALA A 51 13.93 -13.45 4.37
CA ALA A 51 13.84 -13.86 5.75
C ALA A 51 13.57 -15.36 5.84
N ASN A 52 13.87 -15.96 6.99
CA ASN A 52 13.58 -17.38 7.24
C ASN A 52 12.07 -17.64 7.44
N SER A 53 11.32 -16.60 7.77
CA SER A 53 9.87 -16.60 7.98
C SER A 53 9.31 -15.22 7.61
N ASP A 54 8.04 -15.17 7.23
CA ASP A 54 7.36 -13.91 6.95
C ASP A 54 7.20 -13.09 8.23
N GLU A 55 7.59 -11.82 8.15
CA GLU A 55 7.44 -10.84 9.22
C GLU A 55 6.95 -9.53 8.61
N PHE A 56 6.08 -8.83 9.34
CA PHE A 56 5.56 -7.54 8.92
C PHE A 56 5.62 -6.54 10.06
N ALA A 57 6.18 -5.38 9.77
CA ALA A 57 6.29 -4.28 10.71
C ALA A 57 5.99 -2.97 10.00
N VAL A 58 5.41 -2.03 10.75
CA VAL A 58 5.10 -0.67 10.28
C VAL A 58 5.76 0.31 11.24
N SER A 59 6.30 1.40 10.70
CA SER A 59 6.96 2.44 11.50
C SER A 59 6.53 3.85 11.06
N GLY A 60 6.91 4.85 11.84
CA GLY A 60 6.60 6.25 11.59
C GLY A 60 5.36 6.74 12.34
N ARG A 61 5.02 8.02 12.11
CA ARG A 61 4.02 8.77 12.90
C ARG A 61 2.63 8.14 12.98
N TYR A 62 2.26 7.32 12.00
CA TYR A 62 0.92 6.73 11.91
C TYR A 62 0.90 5.22 12.18
N ALA A 63 2.06 4.59 12.43
CA ALA A 63 2.16 3.15 12.66
C ALA A 63 1.20 2.62 13.74
N PRO A 64 0.93 3.32 14.86
CA PRO A 64 -0.02 2.83 15.87
C PRO A 64 -1.45 2.61 15.37
N ALA A 65 -1.82 3.20 14.23
CA ALA A 65 -3.15 3.08 13.63
C ALA A 65 -3.19 2.10 12.44
N VAL A 66 -2.06 1.50 12.05
CA VAL A 66 -1.99 0.58 10.92
C VAL A 66 -2.06 -0.86 11.44
N PRO A 67 -3.03 -1.68 11.01
CA PRO A 67 -3.10 -3.09 11.39
C PRO A 67 -1.85 -3.84 10.96
N VAL A 68 -1.35 -4.73 11.81
CA VAL A 68 -0.21 -5.63 11.52
C VAL A 68 -0.64 -7.10 11.52
N ASP A 69 -1.95 -7.34 11.42
CA ASP A 69 -2.57 -8.66 11.28
C ASP A 69 -3.08 -8.88 9.85
N ALA A 70 -3.76 -10.00 9.62
CA ALA A 70 -4.30 -10.41 8.31
C ALA A 70 -5.37 -9.46 7.71
N SER A 71 -5.75 -8.38 8.40
CA SER A 71 -6.58 -7.33 7.78
C SER A 71 -5.77 -6.33 6.95
N ASN A 72 -4.44 -6.34 7.08
CA ASN A 72 -3.55 -5.53 6.26
C ASN A 72 -3.34 -6.21 4.89
N LEU A 73 -3.51 -5.46 3.81
CA LEU A 73 -3.38 -5.97 2.43
C LEU A 73 -1.95 -6.42 2.04
N VAL A 74 -0.96 -6.17 2.89
CA VAL A 74 0.40 -6.71 2.72
C VAL A 74 0.49 -8.18 3.15
N LEU A 75 -0.38 -8.61 4.08
CA LEU A 75 -0.41 -9.95 4.68
C LEU A 75 -1.46 -10.86 4.04
#